data_AF-A0A536TG38-F1
#
_entry.id   AF-A0A536TG38-F1
#
_cell.length_a   1.000
_cell.length_b   1.000
_cell.length_c   1.000
_cell.angle_alpha   90.00
_cell.angle_beta   90.00
_cell.angle_gamma   90.00
#
_symmetry.space_group_name_H-M   'P 1'
#
loop_
_entity.id
_entity.type
_entity.pdbx_description
1 polymer ?
#
loop_
_entity_poly.entity_id
_entity_poly.type
_entity_poly.pdbx_seq_one_letter_code
_entity_poly.pdbx_strand_id
1 'polypeptide(L)'
;MKLMWKFNIVLLALFAVGFVLTGFISYSVLQANAREEILDNARVMMESALASRSYTNSQVTPLLETQLRYSFLPQSVPAYAATEQFNDLRKKYPDYSYKEATLNPTNPRDRATDWEADVVNQFRNGTAKGSELIGERDTAGGQTLYLARPIQIKDAACLACHNTVAEAP
;
A
#
# COMPACT_ATOMS: atom_id res chain seq x y z
N MET A 1 -13.91 -58.27 23.41
CA MET A 1 -13.71 -57.34 22.26
C MET A 1 -12.28 -57.47 21.77
N LYS A 2 -12.08 -57.85 20.50
CA LYS A 2 -10.81 -58.33 19.94
C LYS A 2 -9.74 -57.24 19.93
N LEU A 3 -8.50 -57.60 20.24
CA LEU A 3 -7.29 -56.75 20.28
C LEU A 3 -7.18 -55.79 19.07
N MET A 4 -7.63 -56.23 17.89
CA MET A 4 -7.68 -55.43 16.67
C MET A 4 -8.46 -54.11 16.81
N TRP A 5 -9.56 -54.09 17.59
CA TRP A 5 -10.34 -52.87 17.78
C TRP A 5 -9.57 -51.82 18.59
N LYS A 6 -8.87 -52.24 19.65
CA LYS A 6 -8.03 -51.34 20.46
C LYS A 6 -6.87 -50.79 19.64
N PHE A 7 -6.24 -51.63 18.82
CA PHE A 7 -5.15 -51.23 17.93
C PHE A 7 -5.62 -50.19 16.89
N ASN A 8 -6.76 -50.44 16.22
CA ASN A 8 -7.29 -49.51 15.23
C ASN A 8 -7.68 -48.16 15.83
N ILE A 9 -8.21 -48.11 17.06
CA ILE A 9 -8.50 -46.84 17.75
C ILE A 9 -7.21 -46.05 17.98
N VAL A 10 -6.16 -46.69 18.48
CA VAL A 10 -4.86 -46.03 18.71
C VAL A 10 -4.28 -45.53 17.40
N LEU A 11 -4.33 -46.34 16.35
CA LEU A 11 -3.85 -45.97 15.02
C LEU A 11 -4.64 -44.79 14.44
N LEU A 12 -5.97 -44.79 14.57
CA LEU A 12 -6.83 -43.71 14.12
C LEU A 12 -6.56 -42.42 14.90
N ALA A 13 -6.36 -42.51 16.22
CA ALA A 13 -5.98 -41.36 17.04
C ALA A 13 -4.63 -40.79 16.61
N LEU A 14 -3.63 -41.64 16.36
CA LEU A 14 -2.32 -41.22 15.85
C LEU A 14 -2.43 -40.52 14.49
N PHE A 15 -3.20 -41.08 13.55
CA PHE A 15 -3.43 -40.44 12.26
C PHE A 15 -4.20 -39.12 12.38
N ALA A 16 -5.21 -39.04 13.25
CA ALA A 16 -5.95 -37.80 13.48
C ALA A 16 -5.03 -36.71 14.04
N VAL A 17 -4.18 -37.04 15.02
CA VAL A 17 -3.19 -36.10 15.57
C VAL A 17 -2.20 -35.65 14.50
N GLY A 18 -1.65 -36.59 13.73
CA GLY A 18 -0.75 -36.29 12.61
C GLY A 18 -1.40 -35.37 11.58
N PHE A 19 -2.65 -35.66 11.18
CA PHE A 19 -3.40 -34.86 10.23
C PHE A 19 -3.65 -33.43 10.72
N VAL A 20 -4.06 -33.27 11.99
CA VAL A 20 -4.29 -31.94 12.59
C VAL A 20 -2.98 -31.15 12.67
N LEU A 21 -1.88 -31.78 13.09
CA LEU A 21 -0.58 -31.12 13.17
C LEU A 21 -0.09 -30.68 11.79
N THR A 22 -0.12 -31.58 10.80
CA THR A 22 0.28 -31.23 9.44
C THR A 22 -0.62 -30.15 8.86
N GLY A 23 -1.94 -30.27 9.01
CA GLY A 23 -2.89 -29.26 8.54
C GLY A 23 -2.65 -27.88 9.15
N PHE A 24 -2.39 -27.83 10.47
CA PHE A 24 -2.08 -26.58 11.16
C PHE A 24 -0.76 -25.95 10.69
N ILE A 25 0.30 -26.74 10.54
CA ILE A 25 1.60 -26.25 10.04
C ILE A 25 1.47 -25.77 8.59
N SER A 26 0.84 -26.57 7.73
CA SER A 26 0.64 -26.20 6.32
C SER A 26 -0.18 -24.92 6.19
N TYR A 27 -1.26 -24.78 6.96
CA TYR A 27 -2.06 -23.55 6.97
C TYR A 27 -1.22 -22.34 7.40
N SER A 28 -0.46 -22.47 8.47
CA SER A 28 0.36 -21.38 9.02
C SER A 28 1.44 -20.92 8.02
N VAL A 29 2.13 -21.87 7.39
CA VAL A 29 3.17 -21.59 6.39
C VAL A 29 2.55 -20.96 5.14
N LEU A 30 1.42 -21.48 4.67
CA LEU A 30 0.78 -20.97 3.46
C LEU A 30 0.25 -19.55 3.67
N GLN A 31 -0.36 -19.28 4.83
CA GLN A 31 -0.84 -17.94 5.18
C GLN A 31 0.32 -16.94 5.31
N ALA A 32 1.43 -17.33 5.93
CA ALA A 32 2.61 -16.48 6.06
C ALA A 32 3.24 -16.16 4.69
N ASN A 33 3.36 -17.16 3.81
CA ASN A 33 3.88 -16.97 2.46
C ASN A 33 2.97 -16.08 1.62
N ALA A 34 1.66 -16.31 1.66
CA ALA A 34 0.69 -15.49 0.94
C ALA A 34 0.74 -14.03 1.41
N ARG A 35 0.90 -13.79 2.72
CA ARG A 35 1.07 -12.45 3.28
C ARG A 35 2.33 -11.77 2.75
N GLU A 36 3.48 -12.45 2.76
CA GLU A 36 4.73 -11.86 2.26
C GLU A 36 4.67 -11.59 0.76
N GLU A 37 4.09 -12.51 -0.02
CA GLU A 37 3.94 -12.33 -1.47
C GLU A 37 3.04 -11.14 -1.82
N ILE A 38 1.96 -10.90 -1.07
CA ILE A 38 1.13 -9.71 -1.23
C ILE A 38 1.91 -8.44 -0.85
N LEU A 39 2.73 -8.47 0.20
CA LEU A 39 3.57 -7.32 0.58
C LEU A 39 4.60 -7.00 -0.50
N ASP A 40 5.25 -8.00 -1.09
CA ASP A 40 6.19 -7.80 -2.19
C ASP A 40 5.51 -7.23 -3.42
N ASN A 41 4.32 -7.73 -3.77
CA ASN A 41 3.51 -7.14 -4.83
C ASN A 41 3.15 -5.68 -4.52
N ALA A 42 2.77 -5.37 -3.27
CA ALA A 42 2.48 -4.01 -2.83
C ALA A 42 3.71 -3.09 -2.88
N ARG A 43 4.91 -3.60 -2.58
CA ARG A 43 6.18 -2.87 -2.72
C ARG A 43 6.48 -2.55 -4.19
N VAL A 44 6.33 -3.52 -5.09
CA VAL A 44 6.52 -3.30 -6.54
C VAL A 44 5.52 -2.28 -7.07
N MET A 45 4.26 -2.37 -6.64
CA MET A 45 3.21 -1.40 -6.94
C MET A 45 3.55 0.02 -6.45
N MET A 46 4.02 0.14 -5.21
CA MET A 46 4.49 1.41 -4.63
C MET A 46 5.67 1.98 -5.44
N GLU A 47 6.67 1.17 -5.76
CA GLU A 47 7.81 1.60 -6.60
C GLU A 47 7.37 2.00 -8.01
N SER A 48 6.38 1.32 -8.59
CA SER A 48 5.81 1.73 -9.87
C SER A 48 5.15 3.11 -9.81
N ALA A 49 4.38 3.40 -8.75
CA ALA A 49 3.83 4.74 -8.53
C ALA A 49 4.94 5.79 -8.40
N LEU A 50 5.98 5.51 -7.61
CA LEU A 50 7.12 6.41 -7.42
C LEU A 50 7.92 6.62 -8.72
N ALA A 51 8.08 5.57 -9.53
CA ALA A 51 8.72 5.66 -10.83
C ALA A 51 7.91 6.54 -11.79
N SER A 52 6.58 6.43 -11.80
CA SER A 52 5.69 7.30 -12.59
C SER A 52 5.81 8.75 -12.16
N ARG A 53 5.89 9.04 -10.84
CA ARG A 53 6.16 10.39 -10.34
C ARG A 53 7.49 10.93 -10.86
N SER A 54 8.55 10.12 -10.74
CA SER A 54 9.90 10.48 -11.18
C SER A 54 9.93 10.76 -12.68
N TYR A 55 9.27 9.91 -13.48
CA TYR A 55 9.11 10.10 -14.92
C TYR A 55 8.39 11.40 -15.25
N THR A 56 7.25 11.68 -14.59
CA THR A 56 6.53 12.94 -14.80
C THR A 56 7.42 14.13 -14.49
N ASN A 57 8.07 14.15 -13.33
CA ASN A 57 8.90 15.28 -12.91
C ASN A 57 10.12 15.50 -13.82
N SER A 58 10.81 14.43 -14.23
CA SER A 58 12.08 14.52 -14.96
C SER A 58 11.91 14.63 -16.48
N GLN A 59 10.81 14.13 -17.04
CA GLN A 59 10.63 14.06 -18.50
C GLN A 59 9.37 14.78 -18.99
N VAL A 60 8.25 14.71 -18.26
CA VAL A 60 6.98 15.27 -18.75
C VAL A 60 6.85 16.76 -18.41
N THR A 61 7.06 17.12 -17.14
CA THR A 61 6.88 18.49 -16.65
C THR A 61 7.74 19.50 -17.42
N PRO A 62 9.03 19.25 -17.74
CA PRO A 62 9.84 20.18 -18.53
C PRO A 62 9.25 20.46 -19.93
N LEU A 63 8.58 19.49 -20.55
CA LEU A 63 7.96 19.64 -21.87
C LEU A 63 6.67 20.48 -21.82
N LEU A 64 6.10 20.69 -20.63
CA LEU A 64 4.87 21.45 -20.40
C LEU A 64 5.13 22.86 -19.83
N GLU A 65 6.38 23.24 -19.57
CA GLU A 65 6.73 24.50 -18.89
C GLU A 65 6.12 25.74 -19.55
N THR A 66 6.06 25.78 -20.89
CA THR A 66 5.51 26.94 -21.59
C THR A 66 4.00 27.02 -21.40
N GLN A 67 3.29 25.90 -21.52
CA GLN A 67 1.84 25.81 -21.36
C GLN A 67 1.43 26.12 -19.91
N LEU A 68 2.22 25.66 -18.94
CA LEU A 68 1.99 25.89 -17.51
C LEU A 68 2.04 27.37 -17.12
N ARG A 69 2.67 28.24 -17.92
CA ARG A 69 2.61 29.71 -17.71
C ARG A 69 1.24 30.32 -17.99
N TYR A 70 0.41 29.63 -18.78
CA TYR A 70 -0.88 30.15 -19.23
C TYR A 70 -2.07 29.36 -18.67
N SER A 71 -1.90 28.06 -18.42
CA SER A 71 -2.94 27.18 -17.90
C SER A 71 -2.33 26.07 -17.07
N PHE A 72 -2.94 25.81 -15.91
CA PHE A 72 -2.62 24.61 -15.13
C PHE A 72 -2.99 23.34 -15.92
N LEU A 73 -2.10 22.34 -15.87
CA LEU A 73 -2.28 21.02 -16.46
C LEU A 73 -2.02 19.95 -15.39
N PRO A 74 -3.03 19.19 -14.94
CA PRO A 74 -2.84 18.16 -13.91
C PRO A 74 -1.76 17.13 -14.26
N GLN A 75 -1.54 16.86 -15.54
CA GLN A 75 -0.55 15.92 -16.06
C GLN A 75 0.90 16.33 -15.74
N SER A 76 1.14 17.59 -15.37
CA SER A 76 2.44 18.09 -14.89
C SER A 76 2.72 17.76 -13.42
N VAL A 77 1.69 17.36 -12.65
CA VAL A 77 1.82 17.04 -11.24
C VAL A 77 2.23 15.56 -11.10
N PRO A 78 3.38 15.24 -10.48
CA PRO A 78 3.87 13.86 -10.38
C PRO A 78 2.86 12.88 -9.77
N ALA A 79 2.17 13.29 -8.70
CA ALA A 79 1.16 12.47 -8.03
C ALA A 79 -0.05 12.16 -8.93
N TYR A 80 -0.39 13.04 -9.88
CA TYR A 80 -1.53 12.83 -10.78
C TYR A 80 -1.33 11.58 -11.64
N ALA A 81 -0.16 11.45 -12.29
CA ALA A 81 0.12 10.29 -13.14
C ALA A 81 0.11 8.97 -12.34
N ALA A 82 0.69 8.96 -11.14
CA ALA A 82 0.67 7.79 -10.27
C ALA A 82 -0.76 7.39 -9.87
N THR A 83 -1.60 8.34 -9.46
CA THR A 83 -3.00 8.06 -9.13
C THR A 83 -3.81 7.58 -10.34
N GLU A 84 -3.71 8.25 -11.50
CA GLU A 84 -4.49 7.87 -12.67
C GLU A 84 -4.10 6.50 -13.22
N GLN A 85 -2.81 6.16 -13.20
CA GLN A 85 -2.35 4.82 -13.55
C GLN A 85 -2.95 3.76 -12.62
N PHE A 86 -2.98 4.02 -11.31
CA PHE A 86 -3.60 3.10 -10.35
C PHE A 86 -5.12 3.03 -10.49
N ASN A 87 -5.78 4.13 -10.82
CA ASN A 87 -7.22 4.13 -11.12
C ASN A 87 -7.54 3.22 -12.31
N ASP A 88 -6.69 3.21 -13.34
CA ASP A 88 -6.85 2.30 -14.47
C ASP A 88 -6.53 0.85 -14.09
N LEU A 89 -5.46 0.62 -13.33
CA LEU A 89 -5.10 -0.70 -12.79
C LEU A 89 -6.27 -1.32 -12.00
N ARG A 90 -6.92 -0.51 -11.16
CA ARG A 90 -8.01 -0.95 -10.28
C ARG A 90 -9.23 -1.48 -11.03
N LYS A 91 -9.43 -1.08 -12.29
CA LYS A 91 -10.50 -1.64 -13.13
C LYS A 91 -10.35 -3.14 -13.35
N LYS A 92 -9.09 -3.63 -13.41
CA LYS A 92 -8.76 -5.06 -13.51
C LYS A 92 -8.48 -5.70 -12.15
N TYR A 93 -7.98 -4.90 -11.20
CA TYR A 93 -7.55 -5.35 -9.88
C TYR A 93 -8.25 -4.54 -8.77
N PRO A 94 -9.55 -4.77 -8.52
CA PRO A 94 -10.38 -3.90 -7.68
C PRO A 94 -9.96 -3.85 -6.20
N ASP A 95 -9.35 -4.92 -5.71
CA ASP A 95 -8.88 -5.08 -4.33
C ASP A 95 -7.59 -4.31 -4.05
N TYR A 96 -6.91 -3.82 -5.09
CA TYR A 96 -5.72 -3.01 -4.97
C TYR A 96 -6.06 -1.53 -5.00
N SER A 97 -5.41 -0.76 -4.14
CA SER A 97 -5.58 0.68 -4.08
C SER A 97 -4.27 1.37 -3.75
N TYR A 98 -4.13 2.57 -4.29
CA TYR A 98 -3.01 3.48 -4.02
C TYR A 98 -3.58 4.85 -3.71
N LYS A 99 -3.02 5.50 -2.70
CA LYS A 99 -3.41 6.85 -2.29
C LYS A 99 -2.22 7.58 -1.69
N GLU A 100 -2.00 8.82 -2.12
CA GLU A 100 -1.04 9.72 -1.49
C GLU A 100 -1.71 10.45 -0.31
N ALA A 101 -2.05 9.70 0.74
CA ALA A 101 -2.81 10.22 1.87
C ALA A 101 -1.98 11.24 2.68
N THR A 102 -2.48 12.47 2.77
CA THR A 102 -1.85 13.55 3.54
C THR A 102 -2.87 14.28 4.41
N LEU A 103 -2.41 14.92 5.49
CA LEU A 103 -3.29 15.62 6.44
C LEU A 103 -3.91 16.89 5.84
N ASN A 104 -3.13 17.61 5.02
CA ASN A 104 -3.51 18.88 4.40
C ASN A 104 -3.14 18.87 2.90
N PRO A 105 -3.84 18.10 2.05
CA PRO A 105 -3.57 18.08 0.61
C PRO A 105 -4.15 19.31 -0.11
N THR A 106 -3.59 19.64 -1.26
CA THR A 106 -4.23 20.55 -2.23
C THR A 106 -5.46 19.92 -2.86
N ASN A 107 -5.41 18.62 -3.15
CA ASN A 107 -6.54 17.87 -3.72
C ASN A 107 -7.35 17.17 -2.62
N PRO A 108 -8.66 17.46 -2.44
CA PRO A 108 -9.48 16.82 -1.41
C PRO A 108 -9.51 15.29 -1.46
N ARG A 109 -9.31 14.67 -2.63
CA ARG A 109 -9.27 13.21 -2.79
C ARG A 109 -8.13 12.56 -1.98
N ASP A 110 -7.05 13.30 -1.77
CA ASP A 110 -5.84 12.84 -1.11
C ASP A 110 -5.88 13.08 0.41
N ARG A 111 -7.00 13.59 0.93
CA ARG A 111 -7.15 13.87 2.35
C ARG A 111 -7.16 12.56 3.12
N ALA A 112 -6.27 12.47 4.10
CA ALA A 112 -6.22 11.34 5.00
C ALA A 112 -7.55 11.18 5.73
N THR A 113 -8.09 9.97 5.67
CA THR A 113 -9.15 9.50 6.57
C THR A 113 -8.57 9.29 7.97
N ASP A 114 -9.42 9.09 8.98
CA ASP A 114 -9.00 9.06 10.39
C ASP A 114 -7.85 8.07 10.66
N TRP A 115 -7.94 6.86 10.12
CA TRP A 115 -6.89 5.85 10.29
C TRP A 115 -5.62 6.13 9.47
N GLU A 116 -5.76 6.75 8.30
CA GLU A 116 -4.61 7.17 7.50
C GLU A 116 -3.87 8.29 8.23
N ALA A 117 -4.61 9.17 8.92
CA ALA A 117 -4.04 10.23 9.74
C ALA A 117 -3.22 9.65 10.91
N ASP A 118 -3.68 8.55 11.53
CA ASP A 118 -2.89 7.83 12.54
C ASP A 118 -1.57 7.31 11.97
N VAL A 119 -1.59 6.70 10.79
CA VAL A 119 -0.37 6.23 10.10
C VAL A 119 0.56 7.40 9.76
N VAL A 120 0.03 8.51 9.23
CA VAL A 120 0.82 9.71 8.95
C VAL A 120 1.44 10.27 10.24
N ASN A 121 0.68 10.31 11.33
CA ASN A 121 1.17 10.80 12.60
C ASN A 121 2.25 9.89 13.19
N GLN A 122 2.17 8.57 13.02
CA GLN A 122 3.22 7.63 13.41
C GLN A 122 4.54 7.90 12.69
N PHE A 123 4.50 8.31 11.42
CA PHE A 123 5.71 8.75 10.71
C PHE A 123 6.19 10.12 11.22
N ARG A 124 5.28 11.07 11.46
CA ARG A 124 5.64 12.43 11.91
C ARG A 124 6.24 12.47 13.32
N ASN A 125 5.75 11.65 14.23
CA ASN A 125 6.20 11.60 15.63
C ASN A 125 7.37 10.62 15.85
N GLY A 126 7.78 9.88 14.80
CA GLY A 126 8.88 8.93 14.85
C GLY A 126 8.56 7.60 15.55
N THR A 127 7.29 7.28 15.84
CA THR A 127 6.92 5.98 16.39
C THR A 127 6.95 4.86 15.36
N ALA A 128 6.75 5.19 14.08
CA ALA A 128 6.98 4.26 12.98
C ALA A 128 8.48 3.94 12.87
N LYS A 129 8.84 2.66 12.98
CA LYS A 129 10.24 2.21 12.86
C LYS A 129 10.58 2.01 11.38
N GLY A 130 11.40 2.90 10.83
CA GLY A 130 11.91 2.79 9.47
C GLY A 130 11.09 3.55 8.42
N SER A 131 11.30 3.20 7.15
CA SER A 131 10.67 3.87 6.00
C SER A 131 9.37 3.20 5.54
N GLU A 132 8.92 2.16 6.23
CA GLU A 132 7.77 1.35 5.84
C GLU A 132 6.98 0.96 7.09
N LEU A 133 5.66 1.10 7.02
CA LEU A 133 4.73 0.64 8.04
C LEU A 133 3.74 -0.33 7.38
N ILE A 134 3.62 -1.52 7.97
CA ILE A 134 2.70 -2.56 7.51
C ILE A 134 1.67 -2.80 8.60
N GLY A 135 0.40 -2.91 8.21
CA GLY A 135 -0.66 -3.27 9.14
C GLY A 135 -1.84 -3.89 8.43
N GLU A 136 -2.73 -4.46 9.22
CA GLU A 136 -4.01 -4.99 8.76
C GLU A 136 -5.13 -4.15 9.38
N ARG A 137 -6.23 -4.02 8.66
CA ARG A 137 -7.43 -3.32 9.14
C ARG A 137 -8.67 -4.04 8.65
N ASP A 138 -9.71 -4.02 9.46
CA ASP A 138 -11.03 -4.46 9.03
C ASP A 138 -11.68 -3.37 8.19
N THR A 139 -12.31 -3.79 7.09
CA THR A 139 -13.11 -2.93 6.22
C THR A 139 -14.47 -3.57 5.99
N ALA A 140 -15.41 -2.81 5.44
CA ALA A 140 -16.72 -3.36 5.05
C ALA A 140 -16.60 -4.52 4.04
N GLY A 141 -15.50 -4.57 3.26
CA GLY A 141 -15.20 -5.64 2.31
C GLY A 141 -14.38 -6.79 2.88
N GLY A 142 -14.09 -6.80 4.18
CA GLY A 142 -13.19 -7.76 4.83
C GLY A 142 -11.89 -7.13 5.30
N GLN A 143 -11.00 -7.95 5.83
CA GLN A 143 -9.69 -7.51 6.29
C GLN A 143 -8.81 -7.11 5.10
N THR A 144 -8.16 -5.95 5.18
CA THR A 144 -7.22 -5.46 4.17
C THR A 144 -5.85 -5.28 4.80
N LEU A 145 -4.82 -5.72 4.09
CA LEU A 145 -3.42 -5.44 4.39
C LEU A 145 -3.02 -4.11 3.76
N TYR A 146 -2.30 -3.26 4.48
CA TYR A 146 -1.75 -2.01 3.95
C TYR A 146 -0.24 -1.96 4.15
N LEU A 147 0.41 -1.26 3.22
CA LEU A 147 1.81 -0.87 3.28
C LEU A 147 1.87 0.64 3.05
N ALA A 148 2.48 1.35 3.98
CA ALA A 148 2.62 2.80 3.93
C ALA A 148 4.10 3.20 3.98
N ARG A 149 4.44 4.25 3.23
CA ARG A 149 5.75 4.90 3.26
C ARG A 149 5.57 6.41 3.41
N PRO A 150 6.46 7.10 4.14
CA PRO A 150 6.32 8.54 4.34
C PRO A 150 6.66 9.29 3.06
N ILE A 151 5.82 10.27 2.70
CA ILE A 151 6.17 11.25 1.67
C ILE A 151 7.12 12.26 2.31
N GLN A 152 8.36 12.31 1.82
CA GLN A 152 9.39 13.21 2.33
C GLN A 152 9.78 14.22 1.24
N ILE A 153 9.68 15.50 1.56
CA ILE A 153 10.20 16.56 0.70
C ILE A 153 11.71 16.62 0.90
N LYS A 154 12.46 15.98 0.00
CA LYS A 154 13.93 16.00 -0.03
C LYS A 154 14.50 16.95 -1.08
N ASP A 155 13.66 17.44 -1.98
CA ASP A 155 14.01 18.32 -3.08
C ASP A 155 13.30 19.67 -2.91
N ALA A 156 14.06 20.76 -3.03
CA ALA A 156 13.53 22.12 -2.96
C ALA A 156 12.58 22.42 -4.13
N ALA A 157 12.69 21.71 -5.25
CA ALA A 157 11.79 21.87 -6.40
C ALA A 157 10.32 21.62 -6.02
N CYS A 158 10.04 20.76 -5.04
CA CYS A 158 8.68 20.54 -4.55
C CYS A 158 8.05 21.81 -3.94
N LEU A 159 8.88 22.72 -3.42
CA LEU A 159 8.41 23.95 -2.78
C LEU A 159 7.95 25.01 -3.77
N ALA A 160 8.19 24.82 -5.08
CA ALA A 160 7.64 25.69 -6.12
C ALA A 160 6.10 25.72 -6.10
N CYS A 161 5.45 24.63 -5.66
CA CYS A 161 3.99 24.53 -5.56
C CYS A 161 3.49 24.24 -4.14
N HIS A 162 4.37 23.81 -3.22
CA HIS A 162 3.99 23.35 -1.87
C HIS A 162 4.53 24.23 -0.73
N ASN A 163 4.89 25.50 -0.99
CA ASN A 163 5.34 26.39 0.09
C ASN A 163 4.18 27.05 0.86
N THR A 164 3.22 27.62 0.16
CA THR A 164 2.17 28.50 0.66
C THR A 164 0.91 28.32 -0.18
N VAL A 165 -0.24 28.66 0.39
CA VAL A 165 -1.53 28.54 -0.30
C VAL A 165 -1.62 29.47 -1.50
N ALA A 166 -0.95 30.63 -1.46
CA ALA A 166 -1.01 31.62 -2.54
C ALA A 166 -0.19 31.23 -3.78
N GLU A 167 0.82 30.38 -3.62
CA GLU A 167 1.68 29.89 -4.71
C GLU A 167 1.28 28.51 -5.23
N ALA A 168 0.34 27.83 -4.56
CA ALA A 168 -0.21 26.58 -5.03
C ALA A 168 -1.03 26.82 -6.33
N PRO A 169 -0.83 26.01 -7.39
CA PRO A 169 -1.53 26.16 -8.67
C PRO A 169 -3.02 25.75 -8.62
#